data_AF-A0A7C2VJU4-F1
#
_entry.id   AF-A0A7C2VJU4-F1
#
_cell.length_a   1.000
_cell.length_b   1.000
_cell.length_c   1.000
_cell.angle_alpha   90.00
_cell.angle_beta   90.00
_cell.angle_gamma   90.00
#
_symmetry.space_group_name_H-M   'P 1'
#
loop_
_entity.id
_entity.type
_entity.pdbx_description
1 polymer ?
#
loop_
_entity_poly.entity_id
_entity_poly.type
_entity_poly.pdbx_seq_one_letter_code
_entity_poly.pdbx_strand_id
1 'polypeptide(L)'
;MAGTPKANAVVGQSGGPTGVINASLVGVIEEVCKHNEIENLYGAINAVQGIVREDFVDLKKLSIEVIEGVASCPSSALGSSRDKPDKEYCARILEVFKKRNVRYFFYIGGNDSANTAHIINLMAAEVGYEMRAFHIPKTIDNDLLVTDHCPGFGTAAKFVASALMGDDLDNRALPGIKIDCVMGRNAGFLAAAAVLGKQRDDDGPHLVYVPERPISMDKFLGDVDGIYKKLGRCVIV
;
A
#
# COMPACT_ATOMS: atom_id res chain seq x y z
N MET A 1 26.59 -29.20 15.68
CA MET A 1 25.21 -28.68 15.64
C MET A 1 24.68 -29.05 14.27
N ALA A 2 23.64 -29.90 14.19
CA ALA A 2 23.01 -30.21 12.90
C ALA A 2 22.49 -28.90 12.30
N GLY A 3 22.92 -28.57 11.08
CA GLY A 3 22.54 -27.31 10.44
C GLY A 3 21.02 -27.22 10.31
N THR A 4 20.47 -26.05 10.64
CA THR A 4 19.05 -25.75 10.44
C THR A 4 18.64 -26.15 9.02
N PRO A 5 17.57 -26.94 8.83
CA PRO A 5 17.12 -27.33 7.50
C PRO A 5 16.93 -26.10 6.63
N LYS A 6 17.55 -26.11 5.44
CA LYS A 6 17.35 -25.04 4.46
C LYS A 6 15.89 -24.99 4.03
N ALA A 7 15.37 -23.78 3.91
CA ALA A 7 13.98 -23.51 3.62
C ALA A 7 13.85 -22.41 2.58
N ASN A 8 12.73 -22.39 1.87
CA ASN A 8 12.43 -21.34 0.92
C ASN A 8 11.59 -20.24 1.57
N ALA A 9 11.68 -19.04 1.00
CA ALA A 9 10.84 -17.91 1.32
C ALA A 9 9.99 -17.52 0.10
N VAL A 10 8.81 -16.95 0.35
CA VAL A 10 7.96 -16.33 -0.68
C VAL A 10 7.68 -14.90 -0.27
N VAL A 11 7.74 -13.96 -1.22
CA VAL A 11 7.27 -12.59 -1.06
C VAL A 11 6.22 -12.25 -2.12
N GLY A 12 5.17 -11.55 -1.73
CA GLY A 12 4.13 -11.08 -2.65
C GLY A 12 3.71 -9.65 -2.36
N GLN A 13 3.36 -8.91 -3.42
CA GLN A 13 2.81 -7.55 -3.35
C GLN A 13 1.31 -7.59 -3.65
N SER A 14 0.47 -6.98 -2.81
CA SER A 14 -0.98 -7.10 -2.89
C SER A 14 -1.71 -5.75 -2.73
N GLY A 15 -2.91 -5.68 -3.32
CA GLY A 15 -3.75 -4.48 -3.33
C GLY A 15 -3.25 -3.38 -4.26
N GLY A 16 -3.70 -2.14 -4.02
CA GLY A 16 -3.31 -0.99 -4.82
C GLY A 16 -1.81 -0.67 -4.69
N PRO A 17 -1.08 -0.48 -5.80
CA PRO A 17 0.34 -0.11 -5.77
C PRO A 17 0.56 1.24 -5.07
N THR A 18 1.81 1.50 -4.66
CA THR A 18 2.23 2.81 -4.13
C THR A 18 3.52 3.25 -4.80
N GLY A 19 3.92 4.51 -4.57
CA GLY A 19 5.20 5.03 -5.08
C GLY A 19 6.44 4.39 -4.44
N VAL A 20 6.28 3.59 -3.37
CA VAL A 20 7.41 3.03 -2.60
C VAL A 20 7.27 1.54 -2.27
N ILE A 21 6.25 0.84 -2.79
CA ILE A 21 6.02 -0.57 -2.47
C ILE A 21 7.19 -1.47 -2.90
N ASN A 22 7.92 -1.10 -3.95
CA ASN A 22 9.14 -1.81 -4.36
C ASN A 22 10.30 -1.62 -3.39
N ALA A 23 10.39 -0.48 -2.69
CA ALA A 23 11.41 -0.31 -1.65
C ALA A 23 11.20 -1.32 -0.51
N SER A 24 9.95 -1.61 -0.14
CA SER A 24 9.63 -2.69 0.82
C SER A 24 10.02 -4.07 0.29
N LEU A 25 9.79 -4.34 -1.00
CA LEU A 25 10.21 -5.60 -1.63
C LEU A 25 11.74 -5.75 -1.60
N VAL A 26 12.46 -4.70 -1.96
CA VAL A 26 13.94 -4.70 -1.95
C VAL A 26 14.47 -4.89 -0.53
N GLY A 27 13.88 -4.24 0.48
CA GLY A 27 14.24 -4.49 1.88
C GLY A 27 14.08 -5.95 2.30
N VAL A 28 13.05 -6.66 1.80
CA VAL A 28 12.91 -8.12 2.01
C VAL A 28 14.04 -8.88 1.32
N ILE A 29 14.34 -8.55 0.06
CA ILE A 29 15.41 -9.22 -0.71
C ILE A 29 16.75 -9.06 0.00
N GLU A 30 17.12 -7.83 0.36
CA GLU A 30 18.37 -7.52 1.04
C GLU A 30 18.50 -8.23 2.39
N GLU A 31 17.42 -8.26 3.19
CA GLU A 31 17.45 -8.91 4.49
C GLU A 31 17.54 -10.42 4.34
N VAL A 32 16.71 -11.04 3.50
CA VAL A 32 16.72 -12.48 3.25
C VAL A 32 18.08 -12.97 2.73
N CYS A 33 18.77 -12.18 1.91
CA CYS A 33 20.10 -12.51 1.42
C CYS A 33 21.17 -12.60 2.51
N LYS A 34 20.94 -12.05 3.71
CA LYS A 34 21.84 -12.18 4.88
C LYS A 34 21.68 -13.49 5.64
N HIS A 35 20.60 -14.24 5.40
CA HIS A 35 20.22 -15.45 6.13
C HIS A 35 20.46 -16.71 5.28
N ASN A 36 21.48 -17.49 5.62
CA ASN A 36 21.91 -18.67 4.85
C ASN A 36 20.95 -19.87 4.95
N GLU A 37 20.10 -19.88 5.98
CA GLU A 37 19.00 -20.84 6.16
C GLU A 37 17.89 -20.65 5.12
N ILE A 38 17.80 -19.48 4.47
CA ILE A 38 16.87 -19.22 3.39
C ILE A 38 17.54 -19.52 2.05
N GLU A 39 17.20 -20.65 1.45
CA GLU A 39 17.81 -21.14 0.22
C GLU A 39 17.42 -20.29 -0.99
N ASN A 40 16.12 -20.17 -1.27
CA ASN A 40 15.56 -19.37 -2.35
C ASN A 40 14.54 -18.36 -1.82
N LEU A 41 14.45 -17.20 -2.48
CA LEU A 41 13.38 -16.21 -2.25
C LEU A 41 12.55 -16.09 -3.53
N TYR A 42 11.32 -16.58 -3.49
CA TYR A 42 10.41 -16.51 -4.61
C TYR A 42 9.53 -15.26 -4.54
N GLY A 43 9.57 -14.42 -5.57
CA GLY A 43 8.58 -13.37 -5.80
C GLY A 43 7.36 -13.96 -6.49
N ALA A 44 6.19 -13.87 -5.87
CA ALA A 44 4.93 -14.36 -6.45
C ALA A 44 4.35 -13.35 -7.44
N ILE A 45 4.23 -13.75 -8.71
CA ILE A 45 3.71 -12.88 -9.78
C ILE A 45 2.21 -12.70 -9.63
N ASN A 46 1.73 -11.47 -9.48
CA ASN A 46 0.33 -11.15 -9.18
C ASN A 46 -0.16 -11.74 -7.84
N ALA A 47 0.68 -11.65 -6.81
CA ALA A 47 0.31 -11.95 -5.42
C ALA A 47 -0.18 -13.40 -5.21
N VAL A 48 -1.28 -13.56 -4.46
CA VAL A 48 -1.88 -14.86 -4.12
C VAL A 48 -2.31 -15.67 -5.34
N GLN A 49 -2.65 -15.02 -6.46
CA GLN A 49 -2.91 -15.72 -7.71
C GLN A 49 -1.67 -16.41 -8.25
N GLY A 50 -0.52 -15.71 -8.23
CA GLY A 50 0.77 -16.29 -8.60
C GLY A 50 1.15 -17.48 -7.74
N ILE A 51 0.92 -17.37 -6.41
CA ILE A 51 1.21 -18.46 -5.49
C ILE A 51 0.41 -19.71 -5.88
N VAL A 52 -0.90 -19.57 -6.07
CA VAL A 52 -1.78 -20.70 -6.41
C VAL A 52 -1.50 -21.28 -7.80
N ARG A 53 -1.06 -20.44 -8.75
CA ARG A 53 -0.63 -20.86 -10.11
C ARG A 53 0.80 -21.37 -10.15
N GLU A 54 1.51 -21.29 -9.04
CA GLU A 54 2.94 -21.57 -8.93
C GLU A 54 3.82 -20.73 -9.87
N ASP A 55 3.39 -19.51 -10.15
CA ASP A 55 4.10 -18.52 -10.98
C ASP A 55 5.00 -17.65 -10.11
N PHE A 56 6.30 -17.94 -10.18
CA PHE A 56 7.32 -17.36 -9.30
C PHE A 56 8.55 -16.93 -10.08
N VAL A 57 9.13 -15.81 -9.65
CA VAL A 57 10.49 -15.39 -10.02
C VAL A 57 11.44 -15.63 -8.85
N ASP A 58 12.64 -16.14 -9.11
CA ASP A 58 13.66 -16.31 -8.06
C ASP A 58 14.44 -15.01 -7.89
N LEU A 59 14.15 -14.30 -6.80
CA LEU A 59 14.66 -12.95 -6.54
C LEU A 59 16.13 -12.95 -6.13
N LYS A 60 16.67 -14.06 -5.59
CA LYS A 60 18.10 -14.16 -5.25
C LYS A 60 19.00 -14.28 -6.49
N LYS A 61 18.43 -14.60 -7.64
CA LYS A 61 19.16 -14.71 -8.92
C LYS A 61 19.20 -13.39 -9.70
N LEU A 62 18.50 -12.36 -9.25
CA LEU A 62 18.52 -11.06 -9.90
C LEU A 62 19.86 -10.36 -9.64
N SER A 63 20.34 -9.61 -10.62
CA SER A 63 21.55 -8.81 -10.47
C SER A 63 21.27 -7.59 -9.58
N ILE A 64 22.32 -7.02 -9.00
CA ILE A 64 22.18 -5.87 -8.10
C ILE A 64 21.60 -4.66 -8.84
N GLU A 65 21.95 -4.50 -10.13
CA GLU A 65 21.43 -3.42 -10.99
C GLU A 65 19.92 -3.54 -11.20
N VAL A 66 19.39 -4.76 -11.33
CA VAL A 66 17.94 -5.00 -11.44
C VAL A 66 17.25 -4.65 -10.12
N ILE A 67 17.84 -5.03 -8.98
CA ILE A 67 17.29 -4.75 -7.66
C ILE A 67 17.24 -3.24 -7.39
N GLU A 68 18.32 -2.52 -7.69
CA GLU A 68 18.38 -1.05 -7.60
C GLU A 68 17.37 -0.38 -8.54
N GLY A 69 17.27 -0.89 -9.77
CA GLY A 69 16.26 -0.45 -10.74
C GLY A 69 14.84 -0.61 -10.20
N VAL A 70 14.53 -1.76 -9.59
CA VAL A 70 13.23 -2.03 -8.96
C VAL A 70 12.98 -1.08 -7.78
N ALA A 71 13.98 -0.83 -6.92
CA ALA A 71 13.86 0.11 -5.79
C ALA A 71 13.48 1.53 -6.25
N SER A 72 14.01 1.96 -7.39
CA SER A 72 13.75 3.29 -7.96
C SER A 72 12.41 3.41 -8.72
N CYS A 73 11.77 2.29 -9.05
CA CYS A 73 10.53 2.27 -9.81
C CYS A 73 9.30 2.35 -8.90
N PRO A 74 8.30 3.20 -9.21
CA PRO A 74 7.01 3.15 -8.52
C PRO A 74 6.22 1.90 -8.95
N SER A 75 5.04 1.72 -8.35
CA SER A 75 4.17 0.57 -8.60
C SER A 75 4.72 -0.76 -8.08
N SER A 76 4.01 -1.86 -8.31
CA SER A 76 4.38 -3.20 -7.85
C SER A 76 5.14 -3.96 -8.94
N ALA A 77 6.44 -4.20 -8.75
CA ALA A 77 7.28 -4.91 -9.71
C ALA A 77 6.86 -6.38 -9.93
N LEU A 78 6.29 -7.03 -8.91
CA LEU A 78 5.76 -8.39 -9.01
C LEU A 78 4.32 -8.43 -9.55
N GLY A 79 3.76 -7.29 -9.95
CA GLY A 79 2.32 -7.16 -10.15
C GLY A 79 1.56 -7.20 -8.83
N SER A 80 0.23 -7.28 -8.90
CA SER A 80 -0.63 -7.31 -7.72
C SER A 80 -1.95 -8.01 -8.01
N SER A 81 -2.70 -8.35 -6.96
CA SER A 81 -4.06 -8.85 -7.05
C SER A 81 -4.98 -8.14 -6.06
N ARG A 82 -6.28 -8.16 -6.36
CA ARG A 82 -7.36 -7.72 -5.46
C ARG A 82 -8.18 -8.90 -4.92
N ASP A 83 -7.74 -10.13 -5.19
CA ASP A 83 -8.36 -11.32 -4.62
C ASP A 83 -8.29 -11.24 -3.09
N LYS A 84 -9.40 -11.61 -2.45
CA LYS A 84 -9.50 -11.74 -1.01
C LYS A 84 -9.54 -13.24 -0.70
N PRO A 85 -8.41 -13.84 -0.27
CA PRO A 85 -8.38 -15.27 0.03
C PRO A 85 -9.33 -15.61 1.17
N ASP A 86 -10.25 -16.54 0.91
CA ASP A 86 -10.97 -17.26 1.95
C ASP A 86 -10.10 -18.40 2.52
N LYS A 87 -10.68 -19.21 3.41
CA LYS A 87 -9.95 -20.32 4.05
C LYS A 87 -9.54 -21.38 3.03
N GLU A 88 -10.41 -21.69 2.06
CA GLU A 88 -10.16 -22.67 1.00
C GLU A 88 -9.03 -22.21 0.08
N TYR A 89 -9.00 -20.93 -0.27
CA TYR A 89 -7.91 -20.32 -1.02
C TYR A 89 -6.59 -20.36 -0.22
N CYS A 90 -6.63 -20.04 1.08
CA CYS A 90 -5.46 -20.14 1.95
C CYS A 90 -4.95 -21.58 2.09
N ALA A 91 -5.84 -22.58 2.09
CA ALA A 91 -5.45 -24.00 2.08
C ALA A 91 -4.66 -24.35 0.80
N ARG A 92 -5.10 -23.86 -0.37
CA ARG A 92 -4.37 -24.05 -1.64
C ARG A 92 -3.00 -23.39 -1.64
N ILE A 93 -2.90 -22.19 -1.04
CA ILE A 93 -1.60 -21.53 -0.84
C ILE A 93 -0.68 -22.39 0.04
N LEU A 94 -1.20 -22.92 1.15
CA LEU A 94 -0.44 -23.75 2.07
C LEU A 94 0.04 -25.06 1.43
N GLU A 95 -0.77 -25.68 0.56
CA GLU A 95 -0.36 -26.84 -0.25
C GLU A 95 0.86 -26.52 -1.13
N VAL A 96 0.84 -25.37 -1.82
CA VAL A 96 1.98 -24.92 -2.64
C VAL A 96 3.21 -24.67 -1.76
N PHE A 97 3.04 -24.05 -0.59
CA PHE A 97 4.14 -23.83 0.35
C PHE A 97 4.76 -25.12 0.85
N LYS A 98 3.95 -26.11 1.22
CA LYS A 98 4.41 -27.46 1.59
C LYS A 98 5.20 -28.11 0.45
N LYS A 99 4.64 -28.11 -0.76
CA LYS A 99 5.27 -28.67 -1.98
C LYS A 99 6.63 -28.04 -2.26
N ARG A 100 6.79 -26.74 -2.00
CA ARG A 100 8.01 -25.97 -2.28
C ARG A 100 8.92 -25.77 -1.06
N ASN A 101 8.65 -26.43 0.07
CA ASN A 101 9.37 -26.26 1.33
C ASN A 101 9.50 -24.78 1.76
N VAL A 102 8.42 -24.00 1.63
CA VAL A 102 8.37 -22.58 2.00
C VAL A 102 8.05 -22.45 3.48
N ARG A 103 8.98 -21.86 4.24
CA ARG A 103 8.86 -21.67 5.69
C ARG A 103 8.66 -20.21 6.09
N TYR A 104 8.96 -19.29 5.17
CA TYR A 104 8.84 -17.86 5.40
C TYR A 104 7.95 -17.24 4.32
N PHE A 105 6.88 -16.58 4.71
CA PHE A 105 5.99 -15.87 3.80
C PHE A 105 5.95 -14.39 4.18
N PHE A 106 6.37 -13.52 3.27
CA PHE A 106 6.35 -12.07 3.44
C PHE A 106 5.27 -11.48 2.54
N TYR A 107 4.27 -10.81 3.12
CA TYR A 107 3.15 -10.31 2.35
C TYR A 107 2.98 -8.80 2.49
N ILE A 108 3.33 -8.09 1.41
CA ILE A 108 3.32 -6.63 1.33
C ILE A 108 1.93 -6.18 0.92
N GLY A 109 1.23 -5.44 1.78
CA GLY A 109 -0.11 -4.98 1.48
C GLY A 109 -0.84 -4.31 2.64
N GLY A 110 -2.14 -4.11 2.46
CA GLY A 110 -3.01 -3.44 3.44
C GLY A 110 -3.68 -4.40 4.42
N ASN A 111 -4.84 -4.00 4.94
CA ASN A 111 -5.64 -4.74 5.92
C ASN A 111 -5.96 -6.19 5.47
N ASP A 112 -6.43 -6.37 4.22
CA ASP A 112 -6.77 -7.70 3.69
C ASP A 112 -5.53 -8.63 3.62
N SER A 113 -4.35 -8.06 3.35
CA SER A 113 -3.08 -8.79 3.30
C SER A 113 -2.61 -9.22 4.69
N ALA A 114 -2.78 -8.36 5.70
CA ALA A 114 -2.54 -8.72 7.09
C ALA A 114 -3.43 -9.90 7.53
N ASN A 115 -4.72 -9.85 7.19
CA ASN A 115 -5.65 -10.94 7.49
C ASN A 115 -5.27 -12.25 6.76
N THR A 116 -4.87 -12.17 5.49
CA THR A 116 -4.40 -13.33 4.70
C THR A 116 -3.17 -13.98 5.36
N ALA A 117 -2.17 -13.18 5.73
CA ALA A 117 -0.97 -13.69 6.41
C ALA A 117 -1.33 -14.35 7.74
N HIS A 118 -2.24 -13.75 8.51
CA HIS A 118 -2.72 -14.31 9.77
C HIS A 118 -3.41 -15.67 9.60
N ILE A 119 -4.36 -15.79 8.65
CA ILE A 119 -5.07 -17.05 8.37
C ILE A 119 -4.09 -18.15 7.96
N ILE A 120 -3.18 -17.87 7.03
CA ILE A 120 -2.18 -18.85 6.57
C ILE A 120 -1.30 -19.32 7.75
N ASN A 121 -0.87 -18.40 8.62
CA ASN A 121 -0.04 -18.73 9.77
C ASN A 121 -0.78 -19.62 10.77
N LEU A 122 -2.06 -19.37 11.03
CA LEU A 122 -2.90 -20.22 11.89
C LEU A 122 -3.11 -21.62 11.28
N MET A 123 -3.50 -21.68 10.01
CA MET A 123 -3.73 -22.95 9.31
C MET A 123 -2.47 -23.82 9.28
N ALA A 124 -1.30 -23.19 9.11
CA ALA A 124 -0.03 -23.91 9.17
C ALA A 124 0.25 -24.50 10.56
N ALA A 125 -0.04 -23.75 11.62
CA ALA A 125 0.09 -24.24 12.99
C ALA A 125 -0.87 -25.41 13.29
N GLU A 126 -2.12 -25.32 12.83
CA GLU A 126 -3.14 -26.38 12.99
C GLU A 126 -2.71 -27.72 12.37
N VAL A 127 -2.02 -27.67 11.22
CA VAL A 127 -1.52 -28.88 10.54
C VAL A 127 -0.08 -29.24 10.90
N GLY A 128 0.49 -28.61 11.93
CA GLY A 128 1.87 -28.87 12.39
C GLY A 128 2.96 -28.53 11.36
N TYR A 129 2.66 -27.66 10.39
CA TYR A 129 3.64 -27.20 9.41
C TYR A 129 4.38 -25.99 9.95
N GLU A 130 5.64 -26.18 10.36
CA GLU A 130 6.48 -25.10 10.86
C GLU A 130 6.72 -24.06 9.78
N MET A 131 5.98 -22.94 9.81
CA MET A 131 6.23 -21.77 8.97
C MET A 131 5.81 -20.50 9.71
N ARG A 132 6.22 -19.36 9.16
CA ARG A 132 5.84 -18.04 9.64
C ARG A 132 5.41 -17.17 8.48
N ALA A 133 4.27 -16.50 8.65
CA ALA A 133 3.83 -15.44 7.76
C ALA A 133 4.03 -14.07 8.43
N PHE A 134 4.56 -13.13 7.66
CA PHE A 134 4.88 -11.77 8.08
C PHE A 134 4.13 -10.79 7.19
N HIS A 135 3.37 -9.91 7.81
CA HIS A 135 2.76 -8.78 7.11
C HIS A 135 3.77 -7.63 6.99
N ILE A 136 3.86 -7.05 5.81
CA ILE A 136 4.65 -5.85 5.55
C ILE A 136 3.68 -4.73 5.19
N PRO A 137 3.55 -3.69 6.03
CA PRO A 137 2.50 -2.70 5.89
C PRO A 137 2.65 -1.86 4.63
N LYS A 138 1.55 -1.71 3.90
CA LYS A 138 1.43 -0.83 2.74
C LYS A 138 0.01 -0.29 2.64
N THR A 139 -0.14 1.03 2.65
CA THR A 139 -1.40 1.71 2.34
C THR A 139 -1.11 3.18 2.08
N ILE A 140 -1.80 3.78 1.10
CA ILE A 140 -1.75 5.24 0.91
C ILE A 140 -2.75 5.95 1.81
N ASP A 141 -3.74 5.22 2.33
CA ASP A 141 -4.82 5.78 3.16
C ASP A 141 -4.37 5.99 4.62
N ASN A 142 -3.17 5.52 5.00
CA ASN A 142 -2.63 5.55 6.37
C ASN A 142 -3.57 4.95 7.44
N ASP A 143 -4.31 3.91 7.07
CA ASP A 143 -5.43 3.36 7.83
C ASP A 143 -5.11 2.03 8.53
N LEU A 144 -3.83 1.66 8.65
CA LEU A 144 -3.42 0.49 9.42
C LEU A 144 -3.27 0.86 10.90
N LEU A 145 -3.82 0.02 11.78
CA LEU A 145 -3.66 0.17 13.22
C LEU A 145 -2.21 -0.05 13.67
N VAL A 146 -1.89 0.41 14.88
CA VAL A 146 -0.59 0.22 15.58
C VAL A 146 0.57 1.03 14.99
N THR A 147 0.55 1.35 13.70
CA THR A 147 1.55 2.23 13.07
C THR A 147 1.07 3.67 13.03
N ASP A 148 2.00 4.60 13.19
CA ASP A 148 1.77 6.04 13.05
C ASP A 148 1.70 6.45 11.56
N HIS A 149 2.59 5.86 10.74
CA HIS A 149 2.66 6.10 9.31
C HIS A 149 2.84 4.81 8.51
N CYS A 150 2.19 4.71 7.37
CA CYS A 150 2.25 3.57 6.47
C CYS A 150 3.14 3.86 5.25
N PRO A 151 3.96 2.89 4.81
CA PRO A 151 4.68 2.99 3.55
C PRO A 151 3.74 3.26 2.37
N GLY A 152 3.99 4.38 1.68
CA GLY A 152 3.16 4.88 0.57
C GLY A 152 2.41 6.17 0.90
N PHE A 153 1.96 6.36 2.14
CA PHE A 153 1.21 7.55 2.54
C PHE A 153 2.01 8.83 2.33
N GLY A 154 3.24 8.93 2.85
CA GLY A 154 4.03 10.16 2.76
C GLY A 154 4.25 10.67 1.32
N THR A 155 4.55 9.78 0.38
CA THR A 155 4.66 10.13 -1.04
C THR A 155 3.32 10.58 -1.64
N ALA A 156 2.23 9.88 -1.32
CA ALA A 156 0.90 10.24 -1.81
C ALA A 156 0.42 11.58 -1.22
N ALA A 157 0.64 11.81 0.07
CA ALA A 157 0.35 13.06 0.78
C ALA A 157 1.12 14.23 0.17
N LYS A 158 2.43 14.06 -0.07
CA LYS A 158 3.25 15.07 -0.75
C LYS A 158 2.72 15.38 -2.14
N PHE A 159 2.33 14.36 -2.90
CA PHE A 159 1.74 14.54 -4.23
C PHE A 159 0.43 15.34 -4.16
N VAL A 160 -0.49 14.96 -3.28
CA VAL A 160 -1.78 15.65 -3.10
C VAL A 160 -1.55 17.12 -2.72
N ALA A 161 -0.71 17.40 -1.72
CA ALA A 161 -0.39 18.77 -1.33
C ALA A 161 0.20 19.57 -2.51
N SER A 162 1.15 18.99 -3.25
CA SER A 162 1.78 19.67 -4.39
C SER A 162 0.80 19.92 -5.54
N ALA A 163 -0.09 18.97 -5.81
CA ALA A 163 -1.10 19.09 -6.86
C ALA A 163 -2.10 20.19 -6.53
N LEU A 164 -2.60 20.24 -5.28
CA LEU A 164 -3.56 21.26 -4.86
C LEU A 164 -2.94 22.65 -4.77
N MET A 165 -1.64 22.77 -4.45
CA MET A 165 -0.94 24.04 -4.58
C MET A 165 -0.97 24.56 -6.01
N GLY A 166 -0.73 23.68 -6.99
CA GLY A 166 -0.82 24.02 -8.41
C GLY A 166 -2.23 24.38 -8.83
N ASP A 167 -3.22 23.57 -8.43
CA ASP A 167 -4.63 23.83 -8.75
C ASP A 167 -5.14 25.14 -8.14
N ASP A 168 -4.74 25.46 -6.91
CA ASP A 168 -5.10 26.70 -6.23
C ASP A 168 -4.57 27.94 -6.98
N LEU A 169 -3.34 27.89 -7.48
CA LEU A 169 -2.78 28.97 -8.29
C LEU A 169 -3.51 29.14 -9.61
N ASP A 170 -3.92 28.05 -10.25
CA ASP A 170 -4.75 28.09 -11.46
C ASP A 170 -6.14 28.68 -11.16
N ASN A 171 -6.77 28.24 -10.07
CA ASN A 171 -8.06 28.77 -9.60
C ASN A 171 -7.99 30.27 -9.22
N ARG A 172 -6.83 30.74 -8.77
CA ARG A 172 -6.59 32.16 -8.50
C ARG A 172 -6.52 32.99 -9.79
N ALA A 173 -5.96 32.44 -10.87
CA ALA A 173 -5.88 33.10 -12.17
C ALA A 173 -7.22 33.06 -12.93
N LEU A 174 -7.99 31.98 -12.76
CA LEU A 174 -9.30 31.76 -13.36
C LEU A 174 -10.34 31.47 -12.26
N PRO A 175 -10.90 32.51 -11.62
CA PRO A 175 -11.78 32.37 -10.47
C PRO A 175 -13.00 31.49 -10.76
N GLY A 176 -13.29 30.58 -9.85
CA GLY A 176 -14.39 29.63 -9.96
C GLY A 176 -14.44 28.67 -8.78
N ILE A 177 -15.33 27.68 -8.87
CA ILE A 177 -15.43 26.59 -7.91
C ILE A 177 -14.74 25.36 -8.52
N LYS A 178 -13.78 24.78 -7.82
CA LYS A 178 -13.08 23.55 -8.19
C LYS A 178 -13.21 22.50 -7.10
N ILE A 179 -13.39 21.25 -7.51
CA ILE A 179 -13.56 20.09 -6.64
C ILE A 179 -12.50 19.05 -7.04
N ASP A 180 -11.52 18.84 -6.16
CA ASP A 180 -10.43 17.91 -6.32
C ASP A 180 -10.72 16.59 -5.58
N CYS A 181 -11.20 15.59 -6.32
CA CYS A 181 -11.47 14.28 -5.74
C CYS A 181 -10.16 13.50 -5.51
N VAL A 182 -9.78 13.31 -4.24
CA VAL A 182 -8.61 12.52 -3.84
C VAL A 182 -8.99 11.12 -3.34
N MET A 183 -8.00 10.25 -3.24
CA MET A 183 -8.16 8.93 -2.60
C MET A 183 -8.47 9.08 -1.11
N GLY A 184 -9.17 8.10 -0.54
CA GLY A 184 -9.56 8.10 0.87
C GLY A 184 -10.88 7.35 1.05
N ARG A 185 -10.84 6.00 1.01
CA ARG A 185 -12.08 5.20 1.01
C ARG A 185 -12.84 5.32 2.33
N ASN A 186 -12.11 5.16 3.44
CA ASN A 186 -12.67 5.15 4.79
C ASN A 186 -11.97 6.15 5.71
N ALA A 187 -10.86 6.72 5.27
CA ALA A 187 -10.01 7.62 6.05
C ALA A 187 -9.61 8.84 5.21
N GLY A 188 -9.63 10.01 5.84
CA GLY A 188 -9.41 11.32 5.22
C GLY A 188 -7.97 11.83 5.28
N PHE A 189 -6.99 10.99 5.63
CA PHE A 189 -5.59 11.44 5.80
C PHE A 189 -5.00 12.10 4.55
N LEU A 190 -5.35 11.62 3.35
CA LEU A 190 -4.89 12.23 2.10
C LEU A 190 -5.58 13.57 1.82
N ALA A 191 -6.89 13.65 2.02
CA ALA A 191 -7.63 14.92 1.91
C ALA A 191 -7.10 15.95 2.93
N ALA A 192 -6.82 15.52 4.16
CA ALA A 192 -6.19 16.35 5.18
C ALA A 192 -4.77 16.79 4.80
N ALA A 193 -3.96 15.91 4.19
CA ALA A 193 -2.61 16.27 3.75
C ALA A 193 -2.60 17.40 2.71
N ALA A 194 -3.70 17.60 2.00
CA ALA A 194 -3.82 18.65 0.99
C ALA A 194 -3.67 20.07 1.58
N VAL A 195 -4.00 20.27 2.86
CA VAL A 195 -3.81 21.58 3.52
C VAL A 195 -2.35 21.91 3.81
N LEU A 196 -1.44 20.94 3.76
CA LEU A 196 -0.02 21.13 4.09
C LEU A 196 0.71 22.00 3.06
N GLY A 197 0.11 22.20 1.87
CA GLY A 197 0.65 23.06 0.82
C GLY A 197 0.33 24.56 0.99
N LYS A 198 -0.55 24.92 1.93
CA LYS A 198 -0.99 26.32 2.13
C LYS A 198 0.17 27.18 2.63
N GLN A 199 0.40 28.32 1.99
CA GLN A 199 1.42 29.30 2.39
C GLN A 199 0.81 30.63 2.85
N ARG A 200 -0.40 30.93 2.39
CA ARG A 200 -1.16 32.14 2.69
C ARG A 200 -2.49 31.78 3.32
N ASP A 201 -3.05 32.74 4.07
CA ASP A 201 -4.37 32.60 4.70
C ASP A 201 -5.49 32.37 3.68
N ASP A 202 -5.30 32.84 2.44
CA ASP A 202 -6.26 32.75 1.33
C ASP A 202 -5.94 31.65 0.31
N ASP A 203 -5.04 30.73 0.63
CA ASP A 203 -4.75 29.57 -0.23
C ASP A 203 -5.82 28.47 -0.07
N GLY A 204 -5.99 27.69 -1.14
CA GLY A 204 -6.76 26.45 -1.18
C GLY A 204 -6.00 25.24 -0.61
N PRO A 205 -6.68 24.13 -0.28
CA PRO A 205 -8.13 23.98 -0.31
C PRO A 205 -8.78 24.86 0.77
N HIS A 206 -9.93 25.44 0.43
CA HIS A 206 -10.72 26.30 1.31
C HIS A 206 -11.71 25.47 2.12
N LEU A 207 -12.19 24.38 1.54
CA LEU A 207 -13.07 23.39 2.15
C LEU A 207 -12.43 22.00 2.01
N VAL A 208 -12.47 21.23 3.09
CA VAL A 208 -11.92 19.87 3.16
C VAL A 208 -13.02 18.95 3.67
N TYR A 209 -13.38 17.95 2.89
CA TYR A 209 -14.36 16.93 3.24
C TYR A 209 -13.68 15.58 3.38
N VAL A 210 -14.01 14.90 4.47
CA VAL A 210 -13.38 13.63 4.84
C VAL A 210 -14.43 12.55 5.10
N PRO A 211 -14.15 11.27 4.80
CA PRO A 211 -15.09 10.17 5.03
C PRO A 211 -15.63 10.07 6.46
N GLU A 212 -14.84 10.49 7.44
CA GLU A 212 -15.16 10.45 8.87
C GLU A 212 -16.28 11.43 9.25
N ARG A 213 -16.60 12.41 8.40
CA ARG A 213 -17.65 13.42 8.65
C ARG A 213 -18.60 13.53 7.45
N PRO A 214 -19.70 12.77 7.45
CA PRO A 214 -20.74 12.90 6.44
C PRO A 214 -21.29 14.34 6.37
N ILE A 215 -21.63 14.79 5.16
CA ILE A 215 -22.18 16.13 4.91
C ILE A 215 -23.48 16.05 4.12
N SER A 216 -24.45 16.92 4.44
CA SER A 216 -25.65 17.13 3.64
C SER A 216 -25.39 18.10 2.48
N MET A 217 -26.16 17.97 1.40
CA MET A 217 -26.01 18.87 0.24
C MET A 217 -26.26 20.33 0.61
N ASP A 218 -27.24 20.61 1.48
CA ASP A 218 -27.53 21.98 1.93
C ASP A 218 -26.35 22.61 2.67
N LYS A 219 -25.67 21.84 3.53
CA LYS A 219 -24.48 22.32 4.23
C LYS A 219 -23.34 22.55 3.25
N PHE A 220 -23.12 21.62 2.32
CA PHE A 220 -22.08 21.75 1.29
C PHE A 220 -22.28 23.03 0.48
N LEU A 221 -23.50 23.27 -0.03
CA LEU A 221 -23.82 24.46 -0.81
C LEU A 221 -23.65 25.75 0.01
N GLY A 222 -24.06 25.74 1.29
CA GLY A 222 -23.88 26.88 2.19
C GLY A 222 -22.41 27.21 2.47
N ASP A 223 -21.58 26.19 2.71
CA ASP A 223 -20.14 26.36 2.94
C ASP A 223 -19.46 26.94 1.68
N VAL A 224 -19.81 26.42 0.49
CA VAL A 224 -19.29 26.89 -0.80
C VAL A 224 -19.70 28.33 -1.09
N ASP A 225 -20.98 28.68 -0.91
CA ASP A 225 -21.47 30.04 -1.09
C ASP A 225 -20.77 31.04 -0.15
N GLY A 226 -20.55 30.64 1.11
CA GLY A 226 -19.84 31.46 2.09
C GLY A 226 -18.40 31.77 1.69
N ILE A 227 -17.64 30.77 1.23
CA ILE A 227 -16.27 30.97 0.73
C ILE A 227 -16.27 31.80 -0.55
N TYR A 228 -17.17 31.49 -1.50
CA TYR A 228 -17.24 32.17 -2.78
C TYR A 228 -17.58 33.65 -2.64
N LYS A 229 -18.51 34.02 -1.74
CA LYS A 229 -18.80 35.43 -1.44
C LYS A 229 -17.61 36.19 -0.84
N LYS A 230 -16.76 35.50 -0.07
CA LYS A 230 -15.59 36.12 0.59
C LYS A 230 -14.41 36.29 -0.36
N LEU A 231 -14.13 35.29 -1.20
CA LEU A 231 -12.88 35.20 -1.98
C LEU A 231 -13.09 35.27 -3.50
N GLY A 232 -14.33 35.21 -3.99
CA GLY A 232 -14.67 35.12 -5.42
C GLY A 232 -14.28 33.80 -6.07
N ARG A 233 -13.79 32.83 -5.29
CA ARG A 233 -13.27 31.54 -5.74
C ARG A 233 -13.39 30.51 -4.61
N CYS A 234 -13.41 29.22 -4.94
CA CYS A 234 -13.45 28.14 -3.94
C CYS A 234 -12.77 26.87 -4.49
N VAL A 235 -11.74 26.40 -3.78
CA VAL A 235 -11.06 25.11 -4.01
C VAL A 235 -11.47 24.15 -2.91
N ILE A 236 -11.88 22.95 -3.29
CA ILE A 236 -12.50 21.96 -2.42
C ILE A 236 -11.78 20.64 -2.61
N VAL A 237 -11.46 19.94 -1.52
CA VAL A 237 -10.93 18.56 -1.53
C VAL A 237 -11.84 17.63 -0.73
#